data_AF-A0A3C0Q9F1-F1
#
_entry.id   AF-A0A3C0Q9F1-F1
#
_cell.length_a   1.000
_cell.length_b   1.000
_cell.length_c   1.000
_cell.angle_alpha   90.00
_cell.angle_beta   90.00
_cell.angle_gamma   90.00
#
_symmetry.space_group_name_H-M   'P 1'
#
loop_
_entity.id
_entity.type
_entity.pdbx_description
1 polymer ?
#
loop_
_entity_poly.entity_id
_entity_poly.type
_entity_poly.pdbx_seq_one_letter_code
_entity_poly.pdbx_strand_id
1 'polypeptide(L)'
;MRAVASKTGPVILLALAVVLLAQLVSSEPVRKKILDQLDVQEGEEVTTIYISLTSPVRYIRHFPYESGEELRIKISLFDVSRDNRQAFFSRETLVPFDDDDLPLDEVVYEGDIEDGPYLTLFFSSRVDFEVQQGTDSRSIVVSFSNAATAIAVQPSPHPDEK
;
A
#
# COMPACT_ATOMS: atom_id res chain seq x y z
N MET A 1 11.52 -76.72 -2.01
CA MET A 1 10.33 -75.89 -2.36
C MET A 1 10.76 -74.42 -2.32
N ARG A 2 10.54 -73.69 -3.41
CA ARG A 2 11.01 -72.32 -3.65
C ARG A 2 10.19 -71.31 -2.82
N ALA A 3 10.88 -70.36 -2.19
CA ALA A 3 10.29 -69.19 -1.57
C ALA A 3 9.62 -68.30 -2.63
N VAL A 4 8.34 -67.98 -2.42
CA VAL A 4 7.65 -66.92 -3.18
C VAL A 4 7.64 -65.70 -2.27
N ALA A 5 8.70 -64.89 -2.37
CA ALA A 5 8.76 -63.59 -1.71
C ALA A 5 7.83 -62.62 -2.47
N SER A 6 6.72 -62.21 -1.84
CA SER A 6 5.79 -61.24 -2.42
C SER A 6 6.45 -59.85 -2.48
N LYS A 7 6.90 -59.45 -3.68
CA LYS A 7 7.45 -58.13 -4.04
C LYS A 7 6.39 -57.00 -4.03
N THR A 8 5.41 -57.02 -3.14
CA THR A 8 4.32 -56.02 -3.11
C THR A 8 4.47 -54.98 -1.99
N GLY A 9 5.33 -55.22 -1.00
CA GLY A 9 5.57 -54.32 0.13
C GLY A 9 6.09 -52.91 -0.22
N PRO A 10 7.12 -52.74 -1.09
CA PRO A 10 7.73 -51.42 -1.30
C PRO A 10 6.86 -50.50 -2.17
N VAL A 11 6.02 -51.05 -3.04
CA VAL A 11 5.15 -50.26 -3.94
C VAL A 11 4.03 -49.58 -3.16
N ILE A 12 3.46 -50.28 -2.17
CA ILE A 12 2.37 -49.72 -1.34
C ILE A 12 2.90 -48.61 -0.42
N LEU A 13 4.09 -48.80 0.16
CA LEU A 13 4.76 -47.77 0.99
C LEU A 13 5.10 -46.51 0.19
N LEU A 14 5.58 -46.68 -1.05
CA LEU A 14 5.89 -45.55 -1.93
C LEU A 14 4.61 -44.78 -2.35
N ALA A 15 3.54 -45.49 -2.69
CA ALA A 15 2.27 -44.88 -3.06
C ALA A 15 1.64 -44.09 -1.89
N LEU A 16 1.74 -44.63 -0.66
CA LEU A 16 1.25 -43.96 0.54
C LEU A 16 2.06 -42.69 0.85
N ALA A 17 3.39 -42.73 0.67
CA ALA A 17 4.24 -41.56 0.84
C ALA A 17 3.89 -40.44 -0.15
N VAL A 18 3.61 -40.76 -1.42
CA VAL A 18 3.21 -39.78 -2.44
C VAL A 18 1.88 -39.09 -2.08
N VAL A 19 0.91 -39.82 -1.55
CA VAL A 19 -0.38 -39.25 -1.12
C VAL A 19 -0.21 -38.33 0.09
N LEU A 20 0.66 -38.69 1.05
CA LEU A 20 0.97 -37.85 2.21
C LEU A 20 1.70 -36.55 1.83
N LEU A 21 2.59 -36.60 0.83
CA LEU A 21 3.24 -35.40 0.29
C LEU A 21 2.27 -34.48 -0.46
N ALA A 22 1.25 -35.04 -1.12
CA ALA A 22 0.25 -34.23 -1.84
C ALA A 22 -0.64 -33.39 -0.92
N GLN A 23 -0.82 -33.78 0.35
CA GLN A 23 -1.59 -33.01 1.34
C GLN A 23 -0.84 -31.78 1.87
N LEU A 24 0.48 -31.71 1.68
CA LEU A 24 1.30 -30.57 2.11
C LEU A 24 1.25 -29.40 1.13
N VAL A 25 0.69 -29.59 -0.07
CA VAL A 25 0.49 -28.53 -1.06
C VAL A 25 -0.84 -27.83 -0.79
N SER A 26 -0.93 -27.15 0.36
CA SER A 26 -1.99 -26.16 0.56
C SER A 26 -1.50 -24.84 -0.02
N SER A 27 -2.01 -24.46 -1.20
CA SER A 27 -1.86 -23.10 -1.70
C SER A 27 -2.62 -22.15 -0.75
N GLU A 28 -1.95 -21.18 -0.13
CA GLU A 28 -2.66 -20.13 0.60
C GLU A 28 -3.63 -19.41 -0.35
N PRO A 29 -4.88 -19.15 0.06
CA PRO A 29 -5.79 -18.36 -0.75
C PRO A 29 -5.15 -17.00 -0.99
N VAL A 30 -5.00 -16.61 -2.26
CA VAL A 30 -4.54 -15.25 -2.63
C VAL A 30 -5.54 -14.27 -2.03
N ARG A 31 -5.14 -13.61 -0.93
CA ARG A 31 -5.97 -12.60 -0.29
C ARG A 31 -6.13 -11.47 -1.30
N LYS A 32 -7.37 -11.21 -1.71
CA LYS A 32 -7.66 -10.07 -2.59
C LYS A 32 -7.26 -8.78 -1.87
N LYS A 33 -6.58 -7.90 -2.59
CA LYS A 33 -6.10 -6.61 -2.08
C LYS A 33 -7.05 -5.48 -2.46
N ILE A 34 -7.14 -4.46 -1.62
CA ILE A 34 -7.79 -3.19 -1.92
C ILE A 34 -6.82 -2.24 -2.63
N LEU A 35 -5.59 -2.15 -2.15
CA LEU A 35 -4.53 -1.39 -2.80
C LEU A 35 -4.04 -2.15 -4.03
N ASP A 36 -3.97 -1.46 -5.16
CA ASP A 36 -3.50 -2.02 -6.44
C ASP A 36 -2.07 -1.60 -6.72
N GLN A 37 -1.86 -0.29 -6.92
CA GLN A 37 -0.58 0.27 -7.34
C GLN A 37 -0.39 1.69 -6.81
N LEU A 38 0.87 2.04 -6.58
CA LEU A 38 1.34 3.40 -6.35
C LEU A 38 2.14 3.84 -7.59
N ASP A 39 1.75 4.96 -8.19
CA ASP A 39 2.48 5.59 -9.30
C ASP A 39 2.88 7.00 -8.89
N VAL A 40 4.14 7.37 -9.11
CA VAL A 40 4.70 8.66 -8.71
C VAL A 40 5.14 9.38 -9.97
N GLN A 41 4.65 10.60 -10.14
CA GLN A 41 5.02 11.49 -11.24
C GLN A 41 5.70 12.71 -10.66
N GLU A 42 7.02 12.74 -10.81
CA GLU A 42 7.84 13.85 -10.36
C GLU A 42 7.86 14.97 -11.41
N GLY A 43 7.65 16.20 -10.94
CA GLY A 43 7.83 17.42 -11.70
C GLY A 43 8.87 18.33 -11.06
N GLU A 44 9.26 19.41 -11.73
CA GLU A 44 10.24 20.36 -11.15
C GLU A 44 9.70 21.08 -9.91
N GLU A 45 8.40 21.41 -9.88
CA GLU A 45 7.78 22.17 -8.79
C GLU A 45 6.79 21.36 -7.94
N VAL A 46 6.19 20.33 -8.53
CA VAL A 46 5.12 19.53 -7.91
C VAL A 46 5.34 18.06 -8.23
N THR A 47 5.33 17.22 -7.20
CA THR A 47 5.23 15.76 -7.34
C THR A 47 3.80 15.32 -7.11
N THR A 48 3.33 14.38 -7.94
CA THR A 48 1.97 13.83 -7.84
C THR A 48 2.03 12.32 -7.64
N ILE A 49 1.37 11.86 -6.59
CA ILE A 49 1.16 10.46 -6.23
C ILE A 49 -0.23 10.04 -6.69
N TYR A 50 -0.30 8.95 -7.45
CA TYR A 50 -1.53 8.27 -7.83
C TYR A 50 -1.64 6.95 -7.05
N ILE A 51 -2.64 6.87 -6.19
CA ILE A 51 -2.94 5.67 -5.40
C ILE A 51 -4.12 4.96 -6.07
N SER A 52 -3.84 3.85 -6.75
CA SER A 52 -4.85 3.04 -7.45
C SER A 52 -5.44 1.97 -6.53
N LEU A 53 -6.76 1.83 -6.59
CA LEU A 53 -7.52 0.85 -5.82
C LEU A 53 -8.22 -0.15 -6.74
N THR A 54 -8.32 -1.41 -6.30
CA THR A 54 -9.02 -2.47 -7.04
C THR A 54 -10.54 -2.29 -7.03
N SER A 55 -11.05 -1.46 -6.12
CA SER A 55 -12.48 -1.17 -5.95
C SER A 55 -12.76 0.32 -6.16
N PRO A 56 -13.93 0.69 -6.73
CA PRO A 56 -14.32 2.09 -6.86
C PRO A 56 -14.26 2.84 -5.52
N VAL A 57 -13.70 4.04 -5.56
CA VAL A 57 -13.42 4.86 -4.36
C VAL A 57 -14.06 6.23 -4.49
N ARG A 58 -14.51 6.76 -3.35
CA ARG A 58 -14.93 8.15 -3.21
C ARG A 58 -14.13 8.83 -2.10
N TYR A 59 -13.55 9.98 -2.43
CA TYR A 59 -12.96 10.87 -1.43
C TYR A 59 -14.05 11.50 -0.56
N ILE A 60 -13.87 11.49 0.77
CA ILE A 60 -14.82 12.10 1.72
C ILE A 60 -14.23 13.35 2.36
N ARG A 61 -13.05 13.21 2.98
CA ARG A 61 -12.30 14.29 3.64
C ARG A 61 -10.89 13.80 3.95
N HIS A 62 -10.01 14.70 4.36
CA HIS A 62 -8.70 14.33 4.92
C HIS A 62 -8.33 15.23 6.11
N PHE A 63 -7.31 14.81 6.85
CA PHE A 63 -6.67 15.58 7.91
C PHE A 63 -5.16 15.24 7.97
N PRO A 64 -4.27 16.20 8.24
CA PRO A 64 -4.51 17.64 8.26
C PRO A 64 -4.95 18.17 6.88
N TYR A 65 -5.39 19.42 6.76
CA TYR A 65 -6.02 19.92 5.53
C TYR A 65 -5.05 20.44 4.47
N GLU A 66 -3.84 20.81 4.87
CA GLU A 66 -2.91 21.54 4.00
C GLU A 66 -1.48 20.97 4.11
N SER A 67 -1.02 20.63 5.32
CA SER A 67 0.35 20.12 5.48
C SER A 67 0.58 19.28 6.72
N GLY A 68 1.54 18.37 6.62
CA GLY A 68 1.91 17.45 7.70
C GLY A 68 2.92 16.39 7.24
N GLU A 69 3.40 15.61 8.22
CA GLU A 69 4.19 14.38 8.00
C GLU A 69 3.29 13.15 7.90
N GLU A 70 2.03 13.27 8.32
CA GLU A 70 1.00 12.25 8.18
C GLU A 70 -0.21 12.88 7.51
N LEU A 71 -0.72 12.23 6.47
CA LEU A 71 -1.95 12.60 5.79
C LEU A 71 -2.93 11.44 5.87
N ARG A 72 -4.03 11.64 6.59
CA ARG A 72 -5.08 10.64 6.75
C ARG A 72 -6.33 11.01 5.97
N ILE A 73 -6.62 10.23 4.94
CA ILE A 73 -7.70 10.44 3.98
C ILE A 73 -8.83 9.48 4.30
N LYS A 74 -10.00 10.03 4.65
CA LYS A 74 -11.23 9.27 4.79
C LYS A 74 -11.79 8.99 3.39
N ILE A 75 -11.98 7.72 3.08
CA ILE A 75 -12.55 7.27 1.82
C ILE A 75 -13.81 6.42 2.03
N SER A 76 -14.58 6.26 0.96
CA SER A 76 -15.68 5.29 0.87
C SER A 76 -15.44 4.41 -0.34
N LEU A 77 -15.33 3.10 -0.14
CA LEU A 77 -15.37 2.14 -1.23
C LEU A 77 -16.83 1.83 -1.55
N PHE A 78 -17.17 1.79 -2.83
CA PHE A 78 -18.50 1.38 -3.27
C PHE A 78 -18.37 0.26 -4.29
N ASP A 79 -19.39 -0.61 -4.33
CA ASP A 79 -19.40 -1.82 -5.17
C ASP A 79 -18.34 -2.87 -4.78
N VAL A 80 -18.11 -3.04 -3.47
CA VAL A 80 -17.26 -4.12 -2.96
C VAL A 80 -17.99 -5.45 -3.18
N SER A 81 -17.51 -6.23 -4.15
CA SER A 81 -18.05 -7.57 -4.43
C SER A 81 -18.03 -8.47 -3.17
N ARG A 82 -18.93 -9.45 -3.11
CA ARG A 82 -19.01 -10.38 -1.95
C ARG A 82 -17.67 -11.05 -1.64
N ASP A 83 -16.89 -11.33 -2.68
CA ASP A 83 -15.58 -11.95 -2.57
C ASP A 83 -14.49 -11.01 -2.02
N ASN A 84 -14.70 -9.69 -2.09
CA ASN A 84 -13.77 -8.68 -1.55
C ASN A 84 -14.15 -8.21 -0.14
N ARG A 85 -15.23 -8.74 0.45
CA ARG A 85 -15.69 -8.29 1.78
C ARG A 85 -14.65 -8.48 2.87
N GLN A 86 -13.80 -9.49 2.79
CA GLN A 86 -12.74 -9.68 3.78
C GLN A 86 -11.60 -8.67 3.57
N ALA A 87 -11.27 -8.35 2.32
CA ALA A 87 -10.29 -7.32 1.97
C ALA A 87 -10.77 -5.93 2.42
N PHE A 88 -12.08 -5.68 2.41
CA PHE A 88 -12.61 -4.41 2.92
C PHE A 88 -12.20 -4.11 4.37
N PHE A 89 -12.08 -5.14 5.21
CA PHE A 89 -11.67 -5.01 6.60
C PHE A 89 -10.19 -5.32 6.83
N SER A 90 -9.36 -5.30 5.78
CA SER A 90 -7.93 -5.57 5.87
C SER A 90 -7.14 -4.31 6.23
N ARG A 91 -5.86 -4.54 6.57
CA ARG A 91 -4.81 -3.54 6.56
C ARG A 91 -3.79 -3.92 5.49
N GLU A 92 -3.44 -2.96 4.64
CA GLU A 92 -2.52 -3.17 3.52
C GLU A 92 -1.55 -1.99 3.41
N THR A 93 -0.32 -2.24 2.99
CA THR A 93 0.73 -1.23 2.85
C THR A 93 1.31 -1.29 1.45
N LEU A 94 1.51 -0.12 0.84
CA LEU A 94 2.34 0.09 -0.34
C LEU A 94 3.51 1.00 0.06
N VAL A 95 4.71 0.64 -0.41
CA VAL A 95 5.93 1.42 -0.26
C VAL A 95 6.36 1.86 -1.66
N PRO A 96 6.72 3.14 -1.89
CA PRO A 96 7.25 3.57 -3.16
C PRO A 96 8.53 2.81 -3.51
N PHE A 97 8.78 2.63 -4.81
CA PHE A 97 9.95 1.89 -5.27
C PHE A 97 11.15 2.83 -5.32
N ASP A 98 12.17 2.54 -4.50
CA ASP A 98 13.49 3.20 -4.38
C ASP A 98 13.64 4.53 -5.15
N ASP A 99 13.12 5.60 -4.53
CA ASP A 99 13.42 6.98 -4.92
C ASP A 99 13.91 7.74 -3.67
N ASP A 100 15.23 7.93 -3.58
CA ASP A 100 15.89 8.53 -2.41
C ASP A 100 15.44 9.98 -2.15
N ASP A 101 14.87 10.66 -3.16
CA ASP A 101 14.46 12.06 -3.08
C ASP A 101 12.95 12.24 -2.83
N LEU A 102 12.16 11.16 -2.85
CA LEU A 102 10.72 11.19 -2.60
C LEU A 102 10.43 11.24 -1.09
N PRO A 103 9.75 12.28 -0.57
CA PRO A 103 9.46 12.39 0.86
C PRO A 103 8.34 11.45 1.34
N LEU A 104 7.97 10.41 0.60
CA LEU A 104 6.89 9.46 0.94
C LEU A 104 7.50 8.14 1.44
N ASP A 105 7.18 7.76 2.68
CA ASP A 105 7.67 6.49 3.27
C ASP A 105 6.74 5.32 2.92
N GLU A 106 5.43 5.49 3.13
CA GLU A 106 4.45 4.44 2.87
C GLU A 106 3.02 4.98 2.71
N VAL A 107 2.17 4.17 2.09
CA VAL A 107 0.72 4.35 1.98
C VAL A 107 0.02 3.15 2.61
N VAL A 108 -0.80 3.39 3.62
CA VAL A 108 -1.50 2.36 4.39
C VAL A 108 -3.00 2.46 4.16
N TYR A 109 -3.63 1.37 3.73
CA TYR A 109 -5.06 1.19 3.80
C TYR A 109 -5.45 0.65 5.18
N GLU A 110 -6.35 1.36 5.86
CA GLU A 110 -6.84 0.99 7.19
C GLU A 110 -8.34 0.68 7.15
N GLY A 111 -8.70 -0.52 6.65
CA GLY A 111 -10.07 -1.02 6.66
C GLY A 111 -10.48 -1.68 7.98
N ASP A 112 -9.51 -1.94 8.87
CA ASP A 112 -9.66 -2.66 10.13
C ASP A 112 -10.05 -1.77 11.32
N ILE A 113 -10.37 -0.50 11.08
CA ILE A 113 -10.73 0.50 12.10
C ILE A 113 -12.24 0.80 12.04
N GLU A 114 -12.90 0.92 13.19
CA GLU A 114 -14.37 1.10 13.29
C GLU A 114 -14.91 2.31 12.51
N ASP A 115 -14.20 3.44 12.52
CA ASP A 115 -14.54 4.64 11.75
C ASP A 115 -13.92 4.65 10.34
N GLY A 116 -13.30 3.55 9.91
CA GLY A 116 -12.64 3.33 8.62
C GLY A 116 -13.62 3.07 7.45
N PRO A 117 -13.12 2.92 6.22
CA PRO A 117 -11.70 2.84 5.87
C PRO A 117 -11.00 4.19 5.71
N TYR A 118 -9.68 4.18 5.87
CA TYR A 118 -8.78 5.31 5.59
C TYR A 118 -7.66 4.91 4.62
N LEU A 119 -7.12 5.88 3.90
CA LEU A 119 -5.78 5.83 3.32
C LEU A 119 -4.90 6.78 4.13
N THR A 120 -3.81 6.28 4.68
CA THR A 120 -2.87 7.06 5.47
C THR A 120 -1.53 7.08 4.75
N LEU A 121 -1.06 8.27 4.40
CA LEU A 121 0.26 8.49 3.81
C LEU A 121 1.18 8.99 4.92
N PHE A 122 2.35 8.38 5.00
CA PHE A 122 3.42 8.82 5.89
C PHE A 122 4.55 9.41 5.06
N PHE A 123 4.99 10.60 5.46
CA PHE A 123 6.05 11.34 4.81
C PHE A 123 7.26 11.45 5.73
N SER A 124 8.45 11.37 5.15
CA SER A 124 9.73 11.48 5.88
C SER A 124 10.02 12.89 6.40
N SER A 125 9.29 13.87 5.87
CA SER A 125 9.32 15.27 6.31
C SER A 125 7.97 15.94 6.05
N ARG A 126 7.74 17.09 6.69
CA ARG A 126 6.52 17.86 6.51
C ARG A 126 6.41 18.38 5.07
N VAL A 127 5.32 18.03 4.40
CA VAL A 127 5.00 18.52 3.04
C VAL A 127 3.68 19.29 3.03
N ASP A 128 3.56 20.29 2.15
CA ASP A 128 2.29 20.93 1.81
C ASP A 128 1.64 20.14 0.67
N PHE A 129 0.43 19.63 0.89
CA PHE A 129 -0.24 18.71 -0.01
C PHE A 129 -1.65 19.17 -0.40
N GLU A 130 -2.10 18.69 -1.55
CA GLU A 130 -3.48 18.74 -2.00
C GLU A 130 -3.99 17.33 -2.29
N VAL A 131 -5.25 17.06 -1.96
CA VAL A 131 -5.88 15.74 -2.14
C VAL A 131 -7.11 15.86 -3.01
N GLN A 132 -7.17 15.03 -4.05
CA GLN A 132 -8.29 14.98 -4.98
C GLN A 132 -8.65 13.54 -5.33
N GLN A 133 -9.90 13.33 -5.74
CA GLN A 133 -10.31 12.06 -6.32
C GLN A 133 -9.91 12.03 -7.81
N GLY A 134 -9.33 10.92 -8.25
CA GLY A 134 -9.00 10.72 -9.66
C GLY A 134 -10.24 10.63 -10.56
N THR A 135 -10.06 10.95 -11.83
CA THR A 135 -11.14 10.98 -12.83
C THR A 135 -11.66 9.58 -13.19
N ASP A 136 -10.91 8.52 -12.87
CA ASP A 136 -11.24 7.12 -13.10
C ASP A 136 -12.19 6.50 -12.05
N SER A 137 -12.51 7.25 -10.98
CA SER A 137 -13.27 6.77 -9.81
C SER A 137 -12.66 5.56 -9.08
N ARG A 138 -11.37 5.30 -9.28
CA ARG A 138 -10.59 4.21 -8.70
C ARG A 138 -9.23 4.67 -8.15
N SER A 139 -8.91 5.95 -8.25
CA SER A 139 -7.69 6.51 -7.67
C SER A 139 -7.96 7.67 -6.72
N ILE A 140 -7.05 7.82 -5.76
CA ILE A 140 -6.86 9.03 -4.96
C ILE A 140 -5.54 9.65 -5.41
N VAL A 141 -5.56 10.95 -5.68
CA VAL A 141 -4.42 11.71 -6.17
C VAL A 141 -3.97 12.66 -5.07
N VAL A 142 -2.69 12.62 -4.73
CA VAL A 142 -2.06 13.52 -3.76
C VAL A 142 -0.93 14.26 -4.46
N SER A 143 -0.99 15.58 -4.48
CA SER A 143 0.07 16.42 -5.05
C SER A 143 0.73 17.22 -3.94
N PHE A 144 2.05 17.39 -3.99
CA PHE A 144 2.77 18.23 -3.03
C PHE A 144 3.90 18.98 -3.71
N SER A 145 4.29 20.13 -3.14
CA SER A 145 5.34 20.97 -3.70
C SER A 145 6.73 20.41 -3.41
N ASN A 146 7.57 20.39 -4.44
CA ASN A 146 8.96 19.95 -4.38
C ASN A 146 9.88 21.08 -3.89
N ALA A 147 9.40 21.92 -2.97
CA ALA A 147 10.17 23.03 -2.44
C ALA A 147 11.32 22.50 -1.59
N ALA A 148 12.37 22.07 -2.27
CA ALA A 148 13.67 21.82 -1.73
C ALA A 148 14.08 23.06 -0.94
N THR A 149 14.10 22.97 0.39
CA THR A 149 15.16 23.61 1.18
C THR A 149 15.33 25.12 0.91
N ALA A 150 14.26 25.86 0.61
CA ALA A 150 14.34 27.32 0.39
C ALA A 150 14.45 28.13 1.70
N ILE A 151 14.80 27.48 2.82
CA ILE A 151 15.10 28.13 4.11
C ILE A 151 16.61 28.13 4.41
N ALA A 152 17.45 27.41 3.64
CA ALA A 152 18.88 27.34 3.91
C ALA A 152 19.73 28.40 3.19
N VAL A 153 19.20 29.58 2.82
CA VAL A 153 20.03 30.74 2.41
C VAL A 153 19.35 32.05 2.81
N GLN A 154 19.34 32.38 4.11
CA GLN A 154 19.49 33.79 4.51
C GLN A 154 20.47 33.83 5.69
N PRO A 155 21.74 34.23 5.49
CA PRO A 155 22.55 34.64 6.62
C PRO A 155 21.88 35.87 7.23
N SER A 156 21.41 35.74 8.47
CA SER A 156 20.99 36.88 9.28
C SER A 156 22.07 37.96 9.17
N PRO A 157 21.76 39.20 8.74
CA PRO A 157 22.71 40.29 8.89
C PRO A 157 22.91 40.48 10.39
N HIS A 158 24.10 40.14 10.87
CA HIS A 158 24.55 40.47 12.22
C HIS A 158 24.62 42.01 12.30
N PRO A 159 23.77 42.67 13.10
CA PRO A 159 23.91 44.10 13.31
C PRO A 159 24.78 44.26 14.54
N ASP A 160 26.09 44.40 14.37
CA ASP A 160 26.98 45.01 15.36
C ASP A 160 28.29 45.43 14.69
N GLU A 161 28.21 46.51 13.90
CA GLU A 161 29.34 47.40 13.70
C GLU A 161 28.93 48.78 14.25
N LYS A 162 29.23 49.01 15.53
CA LYS A 162 29.84 50.24 16.05
C LYS A 162 30.25 50.15 17.51
#